data_AF-A0A662LPR3-F1
#
_entry.id   AF-A0A662LPR3-F1
#
_cell.length_a   1.000
_cell.length_b   1.000
_cell.length_c   1.000
_cell.angle_alpha   90.00
_cell.angle_beta   90.00
_cell.angle_gamma   90.00
#
_symmetry.space_group_name_H-M   'P 1'
#
loop_
_entity.id
_entity.type
_entity.pdbx_description
1 polymer ?
#
loop_
_entity_poly.entity_id
_entity_poly.type
_entity_poly.pdbx_seq_one_letter_code
_entity_poly.pdbx_strand_id
1 'polypeptide(L)'
;MNNTEYPKYDGAVFFVDNVEKSKKFYTDILGQKIEMDFGRCVGFIGGFAIWDAAYASNIIGLDRTVERPLGKGNVEIYFEINDLDALFDRIKNKNIEFVHEIKEQPLGQRCFRIYDPDNHIIESGEPMVVVIERLYNEGLTHNKIIRKTLMPAEIVENVISMIDSVANDDYSEELIAPCRMNCRICLGYFGYTTSGKKRKMKCIGCKPRDKSCAFLKKYCKKLQKNEVNYCYECSDFPCGQLQKLDKGYRERYAMSMIENLEYIRDNGMDDFLKQQEKKYRCPDCGGVICVHNEICYSCGNSDKY
;
A
#
# COMPACT_ATOMS: atom_id res chain seq x y z
N MET A 1 -20.71 -18.26 19.81
CA MET A 1 -21.33 -16.93 19.64
C MET A 1 -20.71 -16.04 20.67
N ASN A 2 -19.96 -15.01 20.27
CA ASN A 2 -19.33 -14.11 21.23
C ASN A 2 -20.43 -13.39 22.01
N ASN A 3 -20.42 -13.59 23.32
CA ASN A 3 -21.33 -12.95 24.26
C ASN A 3 -21.00 -11.45 24.27
N THR A 4 -21.88 -10.59 23.74
CA THR A 4 -21.64 -9.15 23.77
C THR A 4 -22.74 -8.50 24.58
N GLU A 5 -22.48 -8.29 25.86
CA GLU A 5 -23.25 -7.39 26.74
C GLU A 5 -23.23 -5.93 26.25
N TYR A 6 -22.39 -5.61 25.25
CA TYR A 6 -22.16 -4.26 24.75
C TYR A 6 -22.33 -4.16 23.22
N PRO A 7 -22.75 -3.00 22.69
CA PRO A 7 -22.83 -2.78 21.25
C PRO A 7 -21.46 -2.82 20.59
N LYS A 8 -21.40 -3.41 19.39
CA LYS A 8 -20.21 -3.39 18.53
C LYS A 8 -20.36 -2.26 17.51
N TYR A 9 -19.32 -1.45 17.32
CA TYR A 9 -19.28 -0.47 16.23
C TYR A 9 -19.25 -1.19 14.88
N ASP A 10 -20.16 -0.80 13.99
CA ASP A 10 -20.27 -1.37 12.65
C ASP A 10 -20.00 -0.31 11.57
N GLY A 11 -20.46 0.92 11.79
CA GLY A 11 -20.17 2.01 10.88
C GLY A 11 -20.82 3.34 11.23
N ALA A 12 -20.53 4.33 10.39
CA ALA A 12 -21.13 5.67 10.44
C ALA A 12 -22.02 5.89 9.20
N VAL A 13 -23.19 6.49 9.40
CA VAL A 13 -24.15 6.75 8.32
C VAL A 13 -24.29 8.27 8.12
N PHE A 14 -24.10 8.71 6.89
CA PHE A 14 -24.18 10.11 6.49
C PHE A 14 -25.50 10.36 5.75
N PHE A 15 -26.27 11.33 6.20
CA PHE A 15 -27.52 11.69 5.54
C PHE A 15 -27.24 12.52 4.30
N VAL A 16 -27.88 12.12 3.19
CA VAL A 16 -27.72 12.73 1.87
C VAL A 16 -29.09 13.04 1.28
N ASP A 17 -29.19 14.12 0.50
CA ASP A 17 -30.42 14.50 -0.18
C ASP A 17 -30.72 13.58 -1.38
N ASN A 18 -29.67 13.21 -2.12
CA ASN A 18 -29.79 12.34 -3.29
C ASN A 18 -28.78 11.20 -3.25
N VAL A 19 -29.26 10.01 -2.87
CA VAL A 19 -28.43 8.80 -2.72
C VAL A 19 -27.68 8.44 -4.01
N GLU A 20 -28.30 8.54 -5.19
CA GLU A 20 -27.64 8.17 -6.44
C GLU A 20 -26.56 9.19 -6.85
N LYS A 21 -26.75 10.47 -6.55
CA LYS A 21 -25.74 11.52 -6.76
C LYS A 21 -24.54 11.28 -5.84
N SER A 22 -24.78 11.04 -4.55
CA SER A 22 -23.72 10.83 -3.56
C SER A 22 -23.02 9.48 -3.78
N LYS A 23 -23.76 8.43 -4.17
CA LYS A 23 -23.20 7.14 -4.59
C LYS A 23 -22.20 7.30 -5.73
N LYS A 24 -22.57 7.99 -6.82
CA LYS A 24 -21.65 8.29 -7.93
C LYS A 24 -20.45 9.12 -7.48
N PHE A 25 -20.66 10.05 -6.55
CA PHE A 25 -19.55 10.83 -6.00
C PHE A 25 -18.52 9.92 -5.32
N TYR A 26 -18.95 9.09 -4.37
CA TYR A 26 -18.04 8.20 -3.64
C TYR A 26 -17.42 7.11 -4.52
N THR A 27 -18.16 6.56 -5.51
CA THR A 27 -17.63 5.53 -6.41
C THR A 27 -16.71 6.12 -7.49
N ASP A 28 -17.14 7.15 -8.20
CA ASP A 28 -16.50 7.57 -9.46
C ASP A 28 -15.40 8.61 -9.21
N ILE A 29 -15.50 9.39 -8.14
CA ILE A 29 -14.48 10.39 -7.77
C ILE A 29 -13.47 9.77 -6.82
N LEU A 30 -13.96 9.17 -5.73
CA LEU A 30 -13.13 8.66 -4.65
C LEU A 30 -12.81 7.16 -4.77
N GLY A 31 -13.38 6.44 -5.73
CA GLY A 31 -13.05 5.03 -5.99
C GLY A 31 -13.54 4.06 -4.92
N GLN A 32 -14.51 4.46 -4.09
CA GLN A 32 -15.02 3.65 -3.00
C GLN A 32 -15.86 2.49 -3.53
N LYS A 33 -15.73 1.32 -2.89
CA LYS A 33 -16.45 0.11 -3.29
C LYS A 33 -17.68 -0.08 -2.42
N ILE A 34 -18.80 -0.33 -3.08
CA ILE A 34 -20.06 -0.67 -2.40
C ILE A 34 -19.92 -2.07 -1.80
N GLU A 35 -20.27 -2.19 -0.52
CA GLU A 35 -20.35 -3.46 0.20
C GLU A 35 -21.80 -3.98 0.19
N MET A 36 -22.77 -3.10 0.43
CA MET A 36 -24.20 -3.41 0.41
C MET A 36 -25.01 -2.24 -0.16
N ASP A 37 -26.03 -2.53 -0.95
CA ASP A 37 -26.92 -1.53 -1.54
C ASP A 37 -28.38 -1.90 -1.26
N PHE A 38 -29.04 -1.10 -0.43
CA PHE A 38 -30.47 -1.22 -0.09
C PHE A 38 -31.32 -0.16 -0.82
N GLY A 39 -30.80 0.43 -1.89
CA GLY A 39 -31.43 1.49 -2.68
C GLY A 39 -31.37 2.85 -1.99
N ARG A 40 -32.11 3.02 -0.88
CA ARG A 40 -32.12 4.29 -0.12
C ARG A 40 -30.97 4.41 0.88
N CYS A 41 -30.31 3.30 1.20
CA CYS A 41 -29.16 3.25 2.09
C CYS A 41 -28.08 2.40 1.41
N VAL A 42 -26.87 2.94 1.29
CA VAL A 42 -25.75 2.31 0.59
C VAL A 42 -24.55 2.28 1.52
N GLY A 43 -24.05 1.09 1.82
CA GLY A 43 -22.86 0.86 2.62
C GLY A 43 -21.64 0.62 1.75
N PHE A 44 -20.50 1.21 2.15
CA PHE A 44 -19.22 1.06 1.48
C PHE A 44 -18.25 0.25 2.34
N ILE A 45 -17.29 -0.40 1.68
CA ILE A 45 -16.21 -1.13 2.35
C ILE A 45 -15.45 -0.17 3.27
N GLY A 46 -15.32 -0.54 4.55
CA GLY A 46 -14.65 0.26 5.57
C GLY A 46 -15.59 0.86 6.61
N GLY A 47 -16.91 0.59 6.51
CA GLY A 47 -17.86 0.90 7.57
C GLY A 47 -18.40 2.33 7.53
N PHE A 48 -18.47 2.96 6.35
CA PHE A 48 -19.26 4.17 6.16
C PHE A 48 -20.41 3.92 5.19
N ALA A 49 -21.52 4.61 5.38
CA ALA A 49 -22.71 4.47 4.56
C ALA A 49 -23.36 5.82 4.29
N ILE A 50 -24.13 5.91 3.22
CA ILE A 50 -25.01 7.06 2.92
C ILE A 50 -26.46 6.62 3.02
N TRP A 51 -27.33 7.51 3.51
CA TRP A 51 -28.76 7.22 3.67
C TRP A 51 -29.59 8.44 3.30
N ASP A 52 -30.65 8.23 2.52
CA ASP A 52 -31.65 9.25 2.17
C ASP A 52 -32.16 9.96 3.43
N ALA A 53 -31.89 11.27 3.52
CA ALA A 53 -32.14 12.07 4.72
C ALA A 53 -33.63 12.16 5.07
N ALA A 54 -34.49 12.32 4.06
CA ALA A 54 -35.93 12.43 4.24
C ALA A 54 -36.53 11.11 4.73
N TYR A 55 -36.14 10.00 4.11
CA TYR A 55 -36.56 8.67 4.51
C TYR A 55 -36.01 8.29 5.88
N ALA A 56 -34.74 8.56 6.16
CA ALA A 56 -34.14 8.32 7.47
C ALA A 56 -34.88 9.07 8.58
N SER A 57 -35.19 10.34 8.36
CA SER A 57 -35.95 11.18 9.31
C SER A 57 -37.30 10.55 9.68
N ASN A 58 -37.96 9.90 8.71
CA ASN A 58 -39.22 9.21 8.94
C ASN A 58 -39.07 7.97 9.82
N ILE A 59 -38.02 7.19 9.58
CA ILE A 59 -37.78 5.91 10.24
C ILE A 59 -37.26 6.10 11.67
N ILE A 60 -36.37 7.07 11.88
CA ILE A 60 -35.71 7.27 13.18
C ILE A 60 -36.43 8.29 14.08
N GLY A 61 -37.57 8.84 13.62
CA GLY A 61 -38.43 9.73 14.41
C GLY A 61 -37.89 11.14 14.59
N LEU A 62 -37.15 11.69 13.61
CA LEU A 62 -36.74 13.10 13.65
C LEU A 62 -37.92 14.03 13.36
N ASP A 63 -37.95 15.16 14.06
CA ASP A 63 -38.88 16.25 13.79
C ASP A 63 -38.61 16.86 12.40
N ARG A 64 -39.62 16.78 11.54
CA ARG A 64 -39.61 17.25 10.14
C ARG A 64 -39.97 18.73 10.01
N THR A 65 -40.47 19.37 11.06
CA THR A 65 -40.77 20.80 11.07
C THR A 65 -39.51 21.65 11.22
N VAL A 66 -38.41 21.03 11.65
CA VAL A 66 -37.11 21.66 11.81
C VAL A 66 -36.26 21.37 10.57
N GLU A 67 -35.93 22.42 9.83
CA GLU A 67 -34.98 22.33 8.73
C GLU A 67 -33.58 21.98 9.27
N ARG A 68 -32.98 20.93 8.72
CA ARG A 68 -31.67 20.42 9.13
C ARG A 68 -30.74 20.41 7.92
N PRO A 69 -29.96 21.48 7.70
CA PRO A 69 -28.98 21.47 6.63
C PRO A 69 -28.01 20.30 6.85
N LEU A 70 -27.73 19.57 5.78
CA LEU A 70 -26.74 18.51 5.74
C LEU A 70 -25.33 19.13 5.76
N GLY A 71 -24.33 18.37 6.22
CA GLY A 71 -22.94 18.82 6.17
C GLY A 71 -22.65 20.11 6.95
N LYS A 72 -22.82 20.12 8.28
CA LYS A 72 -22.68 21.33 9.12
C LYS A 72 -21.25 21.64 9.55
N GLY A 73 -20.25 21.18 8.80
CA GLY A 73 -18.83 21.34 9.13
C GLY A 73 -18.40 20.71 10.47
N ASN A 74 -19.22 19.83 11.04
CA ASN A 74 -19.00 19.20 12.35
C ASN A 74 -18.52 17.74 12.25
N VAL A 75 -18.48 17.19 11.03
CA VAL A 75 -17.98 15.86 10.75
C VAL A 75 -17.06 15.91 9.55
N GLU A 76 -15.97 15.16 9.63
CA GLU A 76 -15.00 14.95 8.57
C GLU A 76 -14.86 13.45 8.29
N ILE A 77 -14.89 13.08 7.01
CA ILE A 77 -14.65 11.72 6.54
C ILE A 77 -13.21 11.64 6.04
N TYR A 78 -12.36 10.93 6.79
CA TYR A 78 -10.93 10.84 6.53
C TYR A 78 -10.57 9.63 5.66
N PHE A 79 -9.85 9.89 4.56
CA PHE A 79 -9.26 8.88 3.69
C PHE A 79 -7.75 9.05 3.59
N GLU A 80 -7.04 7.93 3.49
CA GLU A 80 -5.62 7.90 3.16
C GLU A 80 -5.39 7.47 1.72
N ILE A 81 -4.47 8.15 1.04
CA ILE A 81 -4.10 7.82 -0.34
C ILE A 81 -2.58 7.92 -0.55
N ASN A 82 -2.00 6.90 -1.19
CA ASN A 82 -0.56 6.85 -1.46
C ASN A 82 -0.10 7.91 -2.48
N ASP A 83 -0.99 8.32 -3.37
CA ASP A 83 -0.71 9.24 -4.49
C ASP A 83 -1.71 10.40 -4.43
N LEU A 84 -1.43 11.32 -3.50
CA LEU A 84 -2.28 12.47 -3.19
C LEU A 84 -2.40 13.41 -4.39
N ASP A 85 -1.28 13.69 -5.04
CA ASP A 85 -1.18 14.63 -6.15
C ASP A 85 -2.01 14.16 -7.35
N ALA A 86 -1.93 12.87 -7.72
CA ALA A 86 -2.74 12.33 -8.82
C ALA A 86 -4.26 12.36 -8.55
N LEU A 87 -4.69 12.19 -7.29
CA LEU A 87 -6.11 12.34 -6.93
C LEU A 87 -6.52 13.81 -7.00
N PHE A 88 -5.70 14.70 -6.47
CA PHE A 88 -5.96 16.14 -6.49
C PHE A 88 -6.11 16.66 -7.92
N ASP A 89 -5.19 16.32 -8.83
CA ASP A 89 -5.27 16.71 -10.24
C ASP A 89 -6.53 16.19 -10.94
N ARG A 90 -6.95 14.96 -10.60
CA ARG A 90 -8.20 14.37 -11.13
C ARG A 90 -9.44 15.13 -10.64
N ILE A 91 -9.40 15.69 -9.44
CA ILE A 91 -10.52 16.43 -8.82
C ILE A 91 -10.50 17.90 -9.25
N LYS A 92 -9.34 18.51 -9.45
CA LYS A 92 -9.18 19.93 -9.78
C LYS A 92 -9.95 20.38 -11.02
N ASN A 93 -10.12 19.47 -11.98
CA ASN A 93 -10.87 19.71 -13.22
C ASN A 93 -12.36 19.37 -13.12
N LYS A 94 -12.85 18.98 -11.94
CA LYS A 94 -14.27 18.70 -11.68
C LYS A 94 -14.90 19.88 -10.94
N ASN A 95 -16.21 20.05 -11.09
CA ASN A 95 -16.99 21.07 -10.37
C ASN A 95 -17.25 20.64 -8.92
N ILE A 96 -16.18 20.56 -8.12
CA ILE A 96 -16.19 20.15 -6.71
C ILE A 96 -15.59 21.27 -5.89
N GLU A 97 -16.26 21.66 -4.81
CA GLU A 97 -15.81 22.73 -3.94
C GLU A 97 -14.73 22.21 -2.97
N PHE A 98 -13.64 22.98 -2.85
CA PHE A 98 -12.57 22.71 -1.91
C PHE A 98 -12.77 23.54 -0.64
N VAL A 99 -12.61 22.90 0.52
CA VAL A 99 -12.39 23.61 1.78
C VAL A 99 -11.02 24.29 1.74
N HIS A 100 -10.01 23.55 1.26
CA HIS A 100 -8.68 24.07 0.93
C HIS A 100 -7.96 23.10 -0.02
N GLU A 101 -7.06 23.63 -0.86
CA GLU A 101 -6.16 22.84 -1.69
C GLU A 101 -5.12 22.05 -0.86
N ILE A 102 -4.22 21.32 -1.51
CA ILE A 102 -3.16 20.58 -0.80
C ILE A 102 -2.35 21.53 0.09
N LYS A 103 -2.29 21.21 1.39
CA LYS A 103 -1.42 21.88 2.36
C LYS A 103 -0.81 20.87 3.32
N GLU A 104 0.35 21.22 3.88
CA GLU A 104 0.93 20.48 5.00
C GLU A 104 0.26 20.92 6.31
N GLN A 105 -0.24 19.94 7.07
CA GLN A 105 -0.81 20.14 8.39
C GLN A 105 0.29 20.26 9.45
N PRO A 106 -0.01 20.77 10.66
CA PRO A 106 0.97 20.86 11.74
C PRO A 106 1.70 19.54 12.06
N LEU A 107 1.02 18.41 11.85
CA LEU A 107 1.57 17.06 12.03
C LEU A 107 2.56 16.62 10.93
N GLY A 108 2.76 17.45 9.91
CA GLY A 108 3.60 17.18 8.74
C GLY A 108 2.90 16.42 7.62
N GLN A 109 1.64 16.02 7.80
CA GLN A 109 0.84 15.33 6.79
C GLN A 109 0.37 16.30 5.70
N ARG A 110 0.58 15.98 4.42
CA ARG A 110 -0.08 16.70 3.33
C ARG A 110 -1.48 16.15 3.12
N CYS A 111 -2.45 17.04 2.97
CA CYS A 111 -3.82 16.68 2.64
C CYS A 111 -4.56 17.84 1.96
N PHE A 112 -5.67 17.52 1.30
CA PHE A 112 -6.66 18.50 0.87
C PHE A 112 -8.04 18.08 1.40
N ARG A 113 -8.97 19.04 1.44
CA ARG A 113 -10.34 18.81 1.89
C ARG A 113 -11.32 19.33 0.85
N ILE A 114 -12.34 18.54 0.57
CA ILE A 114 -13.45 18.88 -0.34
C ILE A 114 -14.79 18.69 0.35
N TYR A 115 -15.83 19.27 -0.23
CA TYR A 115 -17.20 18.95 0.11
C TYR A 115 -17.75 17.87 -0.80
N ASP A 116 -18.56 16.99 -0.22
CA ASP A 116 -19.45 16.12 -0.97
C ASP A 116 -20.69 16.91 -1.47
N PRO A 117 -21.62 16.27 -2.23
CA PRO A 117 -22.82 16.93 -2.73
C PRO A 117 -23.74 17.56 -1.67
N ASP A 118 -23.58 17.17 -0.41
CA ASP A 118 -24.42 17.52 0.74
C ASP A 118 -23.62 18.27 1.82
N ASN A 119 -22.45 18.83 1.46
CA ASN A 119 -21.53 19.61 2.30
C ASN A 119 -20.83 18.86 3.44
N HIS A 120 -20.80 17.52 3.42
CA HIS A 120 -19.95 16.77 4.33
C HIS A 120 -18.48 16.98 3.96
N ILE A 121 -17.62 17.22 4.97
CA ILE A 121 -16.19 17.44 4.74
C ILE A 121 -15.53 16.08 4.49
N ILE A 122 -14.73 16.01 3.43
CA ILE A 122 -13.93 14.84 3.09
C ILE A 122 -12.46 15.23 3.04
N GLU A 123 -11.65 14.56 3.86
CA GLU A 123 -10.21 14.68 3.84
C GLU A 123 -9.58 13.54 3.03
N SER A 124 -8.65 13.89 2.15
CA SER A 124 -7.71 12.95 1.55
C SER A 124 -6.29 13.33 1.97
N GLY A 125 -5.66 12.48 2.77
CA GLY A 125 -4.32 12.69 3.32
C GLY A 125 -3.31 11.63 2.92
N GLU A 126 -2.03 11.96 3.01
CA GLU A 126 -0.95 10.99 2.91
C GLU A 126 -1.00 10.01 4.10
N PRO A 127 -0.71 8.71 3.92
CA PRO A 127 -0.57 7.79 5.05
C PRO A 127 0.52 8.27 6.01
N MET A 128 0.26 8.23 7.32
CA MET A 128 1.21 8.72 8.33
C MET A 128 2.59 8.05 8.27
N VAL A 129 2.66 6.80 7.82
CA VAL A 129 3.91 6.07 7.59
C VAL A 129 4.78 6.70 6.49
N VAL A 130 4.17 7.28 5.45
CA VAL A 130 4.88 8.01 4.38
C VAL A 130 5.38 9.36 4.92
N VAL A 131 4.61 9.99 5.80
CA VAL A 131 5.02 11.23 6.49
C VAL A 131 6.24 10.97 7.38
N ILE A 132 6.21 9.90 8.18
CA ILE A 132 7.36 9.48 9.02
C ILE A 132 8.58 9.23 8.15
N GLU A 133 8.44 8.47 7.06
CA GLU A 133 9.54 8.21 6.12
C GLU A 133 10.12 9.50 5.52
N ARG A 134 9.27 10.43 5.08
CA ARG A 134 9.71 11.73 4.54
C ARG A 134 10.51 12.51 5.59
N LEU A 135 9.96 12.68 6.80
CA LEU A 135 10.62 13.43 7.87
C LEU A 135 11.96 12.79 8.29
N TYR A 136 12.03 11.45 8.31
CA TYR A 136 13.27 10.74 8.58
C TYR A 136 14.33 10.98 7.50
N ASN A 137 13.95 10.90 6.22
CA ASN A 137 14.85 11.17 5.10
C ASN A 137 15.29 12.64 5.01
N GLU A 138 14.51 13.57 5.57
CA GLU A 138 14.90 14.98 5.76
C GLU A 138 15.90 15.18 6.92
N GLY A 139 16.27 14.11 7.64
CA GLY A 139 17.26 14.12 8.70
C GLY A 139 16.71 14.44 10.09
N LEU A 140 15.40 14.37 10.30
CA LEU A 140 14.83 14.54 11.64
C LEU A 140 15.13 13.31 12.51
N THR A 141 15.48 13.56 13.77
CA THR A 141 15.69 12.50 14.77
C THR A 141 14.36 11.86 15.18
N HIS A 142 14.39 10.63 15.70
CA HIS A 142 13.19 9.88 16.11
C HIS A 142 12.31 10.72 17.05
N ASN A 143 12.92 11.34 18.06
CA ASN A 143 12.22 12.20 19.03
C ASN A 143 11.55 13.42 18.39
N LYS A 144 12.17 14.02 17.36
CA LYS A 144 11.55 15.13 16.62
C LYS A 144 10.35 14.65 15.81
N ILE A 145 10.45 13.47 15.19
CA ILE A 145 9.36 12.87 14.41
C ILE A 145 8.18 12.51 15.31
N ILE A 146 8.43 11.85 16.45
CA ILE A 146 7.39 11.51 17.44
C ILE A 146 6.67 12.77 17.92
N ARG A 147 7.41 13.82 18.27
CA ARG A 147 6.82 15.09 18.72
C ARG A 147 6.06 15.84 17.63
N LYS A 148 6.55 15.82 16.38
CA LYS A 148 5.89 16.50 15.25
C LYS A 148 4.61 15.76 14.83
N THR A 149 4.69 14.44 14.66
CA THR A 149 3.58 13.64 14.13
C THR A 149 2.57 13.21 15.20
N LEU A 150 2.94 13.27 16.49
CA LEU A 150 2.17 12.73 17.61
C LEU A 150 1.88 11.22 17.51
N MET A 151 2.57 10.52 16.60
CA MET A 151 2.45 9.08 16.45
C MET A 151 3.12 8.36 17.62
N PRO A 152 2.58 7.20 18.07
CA PRO A 152 3.23 6.36 19.07
C PRO A 152 4.68 6.06 18.71
N ALA A 153 5.58 6.14 19.70
CA ALA A 153 7.01 5.90 19.52
C ALA A 153 7.29 4.56 18.83
N GLU A 154 6.60 3.51 19.25
CA GLU A 154 6.68 2.16 18.66
C GLU A 154 6.42 2.17 17.14
N ILE A 155 5.42 2.92 16.66
CA ILE A 155 5.12 3.00 15.23
C ILE A 155 6.25 3.73 14.48
N VAL A 156 6.74 4.83 15.04
CA VAL A 156 7.83 5.61 14.44
C VAL A 156 9.11 4.76 14.37
N GLU A 157 9.48 4.11 15.46
CA GLU A 157 10.65 3.24 15.55
C GLU A 157 10.53 2.05 14.59
N ASN A 158 9.37 1.41 14.49
CA ASN A 158 9.14 0.32 13.54
C ASN A 158 9.28 0.79 12.10
N VAL A 159 8.72 1.96 11.74
CA VAL A 159 8.85 2.51 10.39
C VAL A 159 10.31 2.84 10.08
N ILE A 160 11.02 3.48 11.00
CA ILE A 160 12.44 3.83 10.82
C ILE A 160 13.31 2.58 10.73
N SER A 161 13.10 1.59 11.60
CA SER A 161 13.79 0.31 11.54
C SER A 161 13.55 -0.41 10.20
N MET A 162 12.33 -0.35 9.65
CA MET A 162 12.04 -0.86 8.31
C MET A 162 12.74 -0.06 7.20
N ILE A 163 12.95 1.24 7.37
CA ILE A 163 13.70 2.06 6.41
C ILE A 163 15.19 1.72 6.48
N ASP A 164 15.76 1.66 7.67
CA ASP A 164 17.18 1.40 7.91
C ASP A 164 17.59 -0.01 7.49
N SER A 165 16.75 -1.02 7.78
CA SER A 165 16.97 -2.38 7.27
C SER A 165 17.00 -2.38 5.74
N VAL A 166 16.02 -1.77 5.08
CA VAL A 166 16.00 -1.73 3.61
C VAL A 166 17.18 -0.93 3.01
N ALA A 167 17.61 0.15 3.68
CA ALA A 167 18.70 1.00 3.21
C ALA A 167 20.08 0.35 3.37
N ASN A 168 20.29 -0.38 4.48
CA ASN A 168 21.57 -1.00 4.83
C ASN A 168 21.63 -2.50 4.54
N ASP A 169 20.54 -3.11 4.06
CA ASP A 169 20.53 -4.55 3.79
C ASP A 169 21.48 -4.89 2.65
N ASP A 170 22.44 -5.75 3.00
CA ASP A 170 23.38 -6.36 2.09
C ASP A 170 22.73 -7.52 1.31
N TYR A 171 23.46 -8.08 0.34
CA TYR A 171 23.07 -9.30 -0.33
C TYR A 171 23.15 -10.48 0.66
N SER A 172 22.04 -10.80 1.31
CA SER A 172 21.93 -11.86 2.31
C SER A 172 21.04 -13.03 1.87
N GLU A 173 21.31 -14.23 2.41
CA GLU A 173 20.51 -15.44 2.15
C GLU A 173 19.05 -15.30 2.62
N GLU A 174 18.81 -14.47 3.63
CA GLU A 174 17.47 -14.18 4.18
C GLU A 174 16.57 -13.49 3.13
N LEU A 175 17.16 -12.66 2.25
CA LEU A 175 16.43 -11.98 1.18
C LEU A 175 16.20 -12.87 -0.05
N ILE A 176 16.78 -14.07 -0.10
CA ILE A 176 16.58 -15.00 -1.23
C ILE A 176 15.32 -15.82 -1.02
N ALA A 177 14.28 -15.57 -1.83
CA ALA A 177 13.02 -16.28 -1.79
C ALA A 177 13.20 -17.78 -2.12
N PRO A 178 12.24 -18.67 -1.74
CA PRO A 178 12.29 -20.09 -2.14
C PRO A 178 12.31 -20.32 -3.66
N CYS A 179 11.74 -19.39 -4.43
CA CYS A 179 11.77 -19.36 -5.90
C CYS A 179 13.00 -18.64 -6.49
N ARG A 180 13.94 -18.20 -5.64
CA ARG A 180 15.19 -17.48 -5.98
C ARG A 180 15.04 -16.12 -6.64
N MET A 181 13.91 -15.49 -6.40
CA MET A 181 13.87 -14.03 -6.42
C MET A 181 14.76 -13.51 -5.29
N ASN A 182 15.78 -12.73 -5.64
CA ASN A 182 16.48 -11.89 -4.67
C ASN A 182 15.57 -10.70 -4.33
N CYS A 183 15.07 -10.63 -3.09
CA CYS A 183 14.16 -9.55 -2.71
C CYS A 183 14.86 -8.19 -2.74
N ARG A 184 16.19 -8.13 -2.56
CA ARG A 184 16.97 -6.88 -2.54
C ARG A 184 16.87 -6.07 -3.84
N ILE A 185 16.66 -6.75 -4.97
CA ILE A 185 16.52 -6.15 -6.30
C ILE A 185 15.05 -5.96 -6.72
N CYS A 186 14.10 -6.28 -5.85
CA CYS A 186 12.67 -6.28 -6.16
C CYS A 186 12.03 -4.89 -5.98
N LEU A 187 11.13 -4.52 -6.90
CA LEU A 187 10.43 -3.24 -6.86
C LEU A 187 9.63 -3.03 -5.56
N GLY A 188 9.02 -4.11 -5.07
CA GLY A 188 8.27 -4.07 -3.81
C GLY A 188 9.16 -3.82 -2.59
N TYR A 189 10.43 -4.26 -2.67
CA TYR A 189 11.43 -4.05 -1.63
C TYR A 189 11.84 -2.57 -1.56
N PHE A 190 12.02 -1.94 -2.72
CA PHE A 190 12.21 -0.50 -2.83
C PHE A 190 10.97 0.34 -2.44
N GLY A 191 9.83 -0.29 -2.15
CA GLY A 191 8.63 0.42 -1.71
C GLY A 191 7.70 0.86 -2.83
N TYR A 192 7.80 0.27 -4.03
CA TYR A 192 6.98 0.67 -5.17
C TYR A 192 6.10 -0.48 -5.69
N THR A 193 5.04 -0.08 -6.40
CA THR A 193 4.15 -0.97 -7.15
C THR A 193 4.55 -0.98 -8.61
N THR A 194 4.11 -1.99 -9.38
CA THR A 194 4.37 -2.07 -10.82
C THR A 194 3.76 -0.93 -11.63
N SER A 195 2.79 -0.19 -11.07
CA SER A 195 2.24 1.03 -11.68
C SER A 195 3.02 2.30 -11.29
N GLY A 196 4.20 2.19 -10.67
CA GLY A 196 5.03 3.33 -10.25
C GLY A 196 4.61 3.99 -8.94
N LYS A 197 3.50 3.57 -8.30
CA LYS A 197 3.02 4.18 -7.06
C LYS A 197 3.81 3.71 -5.84
N LYS A 198 4.06 4.61 -4.89
CA LYS A 198 4.61 4.27 -3.56
C LYS A 198 3.65 3.34 -2.81
N ARG A 199 4.23 2.40 -2.08
CA ARG A 199 3.53 1.50 -1.17
C ARG A 199 3.41 2.18 0.19
N LYS A 200 2.27 1.96 0.86
CA LYS A 200 2.11 2.36 2.27
C LYS A 200 3.19 1.77 3.17
N MET A 201 3.58 0.52 2.93
CA MET A 201 4.69 -0.14 3.63
C MET A 201 5.63 -0.83 2.63
N LYS A 202 6.94 -0.68 2.85
CA LYS A 202 7.98 -1.41 2.10
C LYS A 202 7.88 -2.91 2.36
N CYS A 203 8.28 -3.71 1.38
CA CYS A 203 8.33 -5.16 1.52
C CYS A 203 9.63 -5.57 2.21
N ILE A 204 9.55 -6.33 3.31
CA ILE A 204 10.71 -6.84 4.06
C ILE A 204 11.28 -8.16 3.50
N GLY A 205 10.95 -8.51 2.25
CA GLY A 205 11.36 -9.76 1.62
C GLY A 205 10.38 -10.93 1.79
N CYS A 206 10.57 -11.98 0.99
CA CYS A 206 9.63 -13.09 0.88
C CYS A 206 9.70 -14.07 2.06
N LYS A 207 10.91 -14.38 2.55
CA LYS A 207 11.11 -15.27 3.69
C LYS A 207 10.71 -14.60 5.02
N PRO A 208 11.18 -13.37 5.36
CA PRO A 208 10.85 -12.75 6.65
C PRO A 208 9.35 -12.52 6.84
N ARG A 209 8.64 -12.24 5.74
CA ARG A 209 7.19 -12.05 5.75
C ARG A 209 6.40 -13.34 6.00
N ASP A 210 6.97 -14.50 5.66
CA ASP A 210 6.36 -15.84 5.68
C ASP A 210 4.87 -15.93 5.28
N LYS A 211 4.45 -15.14 4.29
CA LYS A 211 3.07 -15.18 3.78
C LYS A 211 2.97 -16.12 2.59
N SER A 212 1.80 -16.76 2.43
CA SER A 212 1.47 -17.54 1.23
C SER A 212 1.63 -16.69 -0.04
N CYS A 213 2.71 -16.94 -0.77
CA CYS A 213 3.05 -16.25 -2.00
C CYS A 213 2.06 -16.61 -3.11
N ALA A 214 1.47 -15.60 -3.74
CA ALA A 214 0.50 -15.76 -4.83
C ALA A 214 1.10 -16.39 -6.11
N PHE A 215 2.43 -16.41 -6.23
CA PHE A 215 3.13 -16.92 -7.42
C PHE A 215 3.51 -18.39 -7.32
N LEU A 216 3.90 -18.89 -6.14
CA LEU A 216 4.39 -20.26 -5.99
C LEU A 216 3.91 -20.94 -4.71
N LYS A 217 4.18 -20.39 -3.51
CA LYS A 217 3.84 -21.03 -2.23
C LYS A 217 2.34 -21.34 -2.11
N LYS A 218 1.43 -20.52 -2.67
CA LYS A 218 -0.01 -20.81 -2.71
C LYS A 218 -0.36 -22.13 -3.43
N TYR A 219 0.45 -22.55 -4.41
CA TYR A 219 0.19 -23.72 -5.25
C TYR A 219 1.11 -24.92 -4.93
N CYS A 220 2.02 -24.79 -3.96
CA CYS A 220 3.02 -25.82 -3.64
C CYS A 220 2.89 -26.29 -2.20
N LYS A 221 2.43 -27.54 -1.99
CA LYS A 221 2.28 -28.14 -0.66
C LYS A 221 3.61 -28.26 0.10
N LYS A 222 4.69 -28.64 -0.58
CA LYS A 222 6.04 -28.79 0.00
C LYS A 222 6.52 -27.46 0.60
N LEU A 223 6.35 -26.34 -0.12
CA LEU A 223 6.67 -25.00 0.38
C LEU A 223 5.73 -24.50 1.50
N GLN A 224 4.46 -24.90 1.50
CA GLN A 224 3.52 -24.54 2.57
C GLN A 224 3.85 -25.23 3.88
N LYS A 225 4.31 -26.48 3.80
CA LYS A 225 4.70 -27.30 4.94
C LYS A 225 6.17 -27.12 5.35
N ASN A 226 6.91 -26.24 4.67
CA ASN A 226 8.35 -26.04 4.85
C ASN A 226 9.15 -27.37 4.72
N GLU A 227 8.71 -28.28 3.85
CA GLU A 227 9.41 -29.55 3.55
C GLU A 227 10.64 -29.34 2.66
N VAL A 228 10.68 -28.23 1.92
CA VAL A 228 11.84 -27.77 1.15
C VAL A 228 12.06 -26.30 1.45
N ASN A 229 13.33 -25.91 1.63
CA ASN A 229 13.72 -24.51 1.72
C ASN A 229 13.76 -23.90 0.33
N TYR A 230 14.19 -24.69 -0.65
CA TYR A 230 14.48 -24.23 -2.00
C TYR A 230 13.94 -25.16 -3.07
N CYS A 231 13.49 -24.59 -4.18
CA CYS A 231 12.81 -25.40 -5.20
C CYS A 231 13.71 -26.46 -5.84
N TYR A 232 15.03 -26.25 -5.93
CA TYR A 232 15.96 -27.25 -6.49
C TYR A 232 16.11 -28.50 -5.62
N GLU A 233 15.72 -28.44 -4.35
CA GLU A 233 15.74 -29.60 -3.44
C GLU A 233 14.61 -30.59 -3.75
N CYS A 234 13.65 -30.17 -4.57
CA CYS A 234 12.50 -30.97 -4.95
C CYS A 234 12.83 -31.88 -6.14
N SER A 235 12.44 -33.16 -6.05
CA SER A 235 12.48 -34.12 -7.18
C SER A 235 11.78 -33.63 -8.45
N ASP A 236 10.76 -32.78 -8.29
CA ASP A 236 9.92 -32.28 -9.38
C ASP A 236 10.49 -31.01 -10.02
N PHE A 237 11.73 -30.63 -9.70
CA PHE A 237 12.38 -29.43 -10.20
C PHE A 237 12.91 -29.59 -11.64
N PRO A 238 12.69 -28.62 -12.55
CA PRO A 238 11.81 -27.47 -12.40
C PRO A 238 10.33 -27.84 -12.64
N CYS A 239 9.46 -27.52 -11.68
CA CYS A 239 8.03 -27.87 -11.80
C CYS A 239 7.28 -26.89 -12.71
N GLY A 240 6.13 -27.30 -13.26
CA GLY A 240 5.37 -26.49 -14.22
C GLY A 240 4.94 -25.10 -13.70
N GLN A 241 4.74 -24.93 -12.40
CA GLN A 241 4.44 -23.61 -11.81
C GLN A 241 5.67 -22.70 -11.79
N LEU A 242 6.84 -23.26 -11.44
CA LEU A 242 8.09 -22.53 -11.48
C LEU A 242 8.46 -22.13 -12.91
N GLN A 243 8.29 -23.04 -13.88
CA GLN A 243 8.53 -22.75 -15.30
C GLN A 243 7.65 -21.60 -15.82
N LYS A 244 6.38 -21.52 -15.40
CA LYS A 244 5.49 -20.40 -15.75
C LYS A 244 5.97 -19.07 -15.16
N LEU A 245 6.35 -19.08 -13.88
CA LEU A 245 6.90 -17.90 -13.21
C LEU A 245 8.17 -17.43 -13.91
N ASP A 246 9.07 -18.35 -14.15
CA ASP A 246 10.36 -18.15 -14.79
C ASP A 246 10.23 -17.57 -16.20
N LYS A 247 9.37 -18.13 -17.04
CA LYS A 247 9.06 -17.59 -18.37
C LYS A 247 8.63 -16.12 -18.30
N GLY A 248 7.69 -15.79 -17.41
CA GLY A 248 7.22 -14.42 -17.25
C GLY A 248 8.27 -13.46 -16.71
N TYR A 249 9.25 -13.95 -15.94
CA TYR A 249 10.38 -13.16 -15.45
C TYR A 249 11.43 -12.92 -16.54
N ARG A 250 11.73 -13.94 -17.37
CA ARG A 250 12.62 -13.79 -18.52
C ARG A 250 12.09 -12.80 -19.54
N GLU A 251 10.81 -12.93 -19.90
CA GLU A 251 10.16 -12.08 -20.91
C GLU A 251 10.07 -10.60 -20.49
N ARG A 252 9.91 -10.32 -19.19
CA ARG A 252 9.68 -8.94 -18.71
C ARG A 252 10.91 -8.27 -18.12
N TYR A 253 11.83 -9.05 -17.53
CA TYR A 253 12.86 -8.54 -16.64
C TYR A 253 14.25 -9.15 -16.91
N ALA A 254 14.41 -9.91 -18.00
CA ALA A 254 15.68 -10.53 -18.39
C ALA A 254 16.38 -11.30 -17.24
N MET A 255 15.58 -11.95 -16.38
CA MET A 255 16.05 -12.73 -15.25
C MET A 255 15.34 -14.09 -15.23
N SER A 256 16.11 -15.15 -14.96
CA SER A 256 15.62 -16.53 -14.86
C SER A 256 15.69 -17.00 -13.40
N MET A 257 14.54 -17.41 -12.86
CA MET A 257 14.43 -18.02 -11.54
C MET A 257 15.05 -19.41 -11.52
N ILE A 258 14.92 -20.14 -12.63
CA ILE A 258 15.48 -21.49 -12.78
C ILE A 258 17.00 -21.43 -12.89
N GLU A 259 17.55 -20.52 -13.69
CA GLU A 259 19.01 -20.35 -13.76
C GLU A 259 19.59 -19.92 -12.42
N ASN A 260 18.92 -19.03 -11.67
CA ASN A 260 19.33 -18.70 -10.31
C ASN A 260 19.33 -19.93 -9.38
N LEU A 261 18.31 -20.80 -9.49
CA LEU A 261 18.23 -22.05 -8.73
C LEU A 261 19.34 -23.03 -9.09
N GLU A 262 19.63 -23.21 -10.38
CA GLU A 262 20.70 -24.07 -10.88
C GLU A 262 22.07 -23.54 -10.45
N TYR A 263 22.30 -22.23 -10.58
CA TYR A 263 23.55 -21.60 -10.16
C TYR A 263 23.83 -21.84 -8.67
N ILE A 264 22.84 -21.66 -7.80
CA ILE A 264 23.00 -21.91 -6.35
C ILE A 264 23.25 -23.39 -6.08
N ARG A 265 22.59 -24.30 -6.79
CA ARG A 265 22.82 -25.74 -6.65
C ARG A 265 24.27 -26.10 -6.99
N ASP A 266 24.81 -25.49 -8.05
CA ASP A 266 26.09 -25.88 -8.63
C ASP A 266 27.29 -25.11 -8.02
N ASN A 267 27.07 -23.90 -7.49
CA ASN A 267 28.13 -23.00 -6.99
C ASN A 267 27.93 -22.55 -5.53
N GLY A 268 26.77 -22.82 -4.93
CA GLY A 268 26.44 -22.40 -3.57
C GLY A 268 25.87 -20.98 -3.46
N MET A 269 25.41 -20.64 -2.25
CA MET A 269 24.73 -19.37 -1.96
C MET A 269 25.69 -18.17 -2.01
N ASP A 270 26.87 -18.28 -1.41
CA ASP A 270 27.80 -17.15 -1.29
C ASP A 270 28.22 -16.61 -2.65
N ASP A 271 28.53 -17.51 -3.59
CA ASP A 271 28.92 -17.11 -4.95
C ASP A 271 27.75 -16.57 -5.75
N PHE A 272 26.52 -17.04 -5.48
CA PHE A 272 25.32 -16.44 -6.04
C PHE A 272 25.11 -15.01 -5.54
N LEU A 273 25.26 -14.77 -4.24
CA LEU A 273 25.11 -13.42 -3.66
C LEU A 273 26.11 -12.43 -4.25
N LYS A 274 27.39 -12.81 -4.35
CA LYS A 274 28.43 -12.00 -5.03
C LYS A 274 28.08 -11.73 -6.50
N GLN A 275 27.57 -12.73 -7.21
CA GLN A 275 27.15 -12.58 -8.60
C GLN A 275 25.97 -11.60 -8.72
N GLN A 276 24.97 -11.69 -7.85
CA GLN A 276 23.83 -10.79 -7.81
C GLN A 276 24.26 -9.35 -7.48
N GLU A 277 25.14 -9.19 -6.48
CA GLU A 277 25.70 -7.88 -6.13
C GLU A 277 26.38 -7.25 -7.33
N LYS A 278 27.31 -7.96 -7.97
CA LYS A 278 28.01 -7.47 -9.15
C LYS A 278 27.05 -7.12 -10.30
N LYS A 279 26.02 -7.95 -10.54
CA LYS A 279 25.08 -7.78 -11.65
C LYS A 279 24.16 -6.56 -11.48
N TYR A 280 23.72 -6.28 -10.25
CA TYR A 280 22.74 -5.23 -9.97
C TYR A 280 23.32 -4.04 -9.22
N ARG A 281 24.65 -3.90 -9.17
CA ARG A 281 25.32 -2.73 -8.60
C ARG A 281 25.25 -1.56 -9.57
N CYS A 282 24.74 -0.43 -9.09
CA CYS A 282 24.69 0.82 -9.83
C CYS A 282 26.13 1.33 -10.08
N PRO A 283 26.50 1.62 -11.35
CA PRO A 283 27.85 2.10 -11.66
C PRO A 283 28.12 3.50 -11.10
N ASP A 284 27.09 4.34 -10.94
CA ASP A 284 27.25 5.74 -10.54
C ASP A 284 27.41 5.94 -9.04
N CYS A 285 26.60 5.23 -8.25
CA CYS A 285 26.56 5.42 -6.79
C CYS A 285 26.90 4.16 -5.99
N GLY A 286 27.09 3.02 -6.64
CA GLY A 286 27.31 1.73 -5.97
C GLY A 286 26.07 1.14 -5.28
N GLY A 287 24.90 1.80 -5.40
CA GLY A 287 23.62 1.30 -4.90
C GLY A 287 23.07 0.10 -5.68
N VAL A 288 21.80 -0.24 -5.48
CA VAL A 288 21.16 -1.41 -6.13
C VAL A 288 20.20 -0.97 -7.24
N ILE A 289 20.36 -1.55 -8.42
CA ILE A 289 19.46 -1.40 -9.58
C ILE A 289 18.30 -2.38 -9.41
N CYS A 290 17.08 -1.87 -9.55
CA CYS A 290 15.88 -2.69 -9.48
C CYS A 290 15.69 -3.53 -10.76
N VAL A 291 15.50 -4.84 -10.61
CA VAL A 291 15.32 -5.76 -11.75
C VAL A 291 14.03 -5.51 -12.55
N HIS A 292 13.05 -4.83 -11.95
CA HIS A 292 11.73 -4.67 -12.59
C HIS A 292 11.62 -3.45 -13.50
N ASN A 293 12.42 -2.41 -13.24
CA ASN A 293 12.35 -1.13 -13.95
C ASN A 293 13.71 -0.49 -14.22
N GLU A 294 14.83 -1.15 -13.88
CA GLU A 294 16.20 -0.71 -14.16
C GLU A 294 16.56 0.65 -13.54
N ILE A 295 15.85 1.04 -12.47
CA ILE A 295 16.12 2.27 -11.71
C ILE A 295 16.99 1.94 -10.50
N CYS A 296 18.04 2.73 -10.27
CA CYS A 296 18.71 2.79 -8.99
C CYS A 296 17.95 3.73 -8.05
N TYR A 297 17.32 3.18 -7.01
CA TYR A 297 16.57 3.99 -6.04
C TYR A 297 17.45 4.80 -5.08
N SER A 298 18.78 4.64 -5.14
CA SER A 298 19.74 5.43 -4.37
C SER A 298 20.08 6.76 -5.07
N CYS A 299 20.29 6.77 -6.39
CA CYS A 299 20.64 7.98 -7.14
C CYS A 299 19.58 8.45 -8.15
N GLY A 300 18.55 7.64 -8.42
CA GLY A 300 17.48 7.95 -9.38
C GLY A 300 17.82 7.65 -10.85
N ASN A 301 19.06 7.25 -11.17
CA ASN A 301 19.45 6.93 -12.54
C ASN A 301 18.78 5.65 -13.03
N SER A 302 18.42 5.65 -14.31
CA SER A 302 18.05 4.45 -15.06
C SER A 302 19.07 4.21 -16.15
N ASP A 303 19.54 2.97 -16.30
CA ASP A 303 20.45 2.58 -17.42
C ASP A 303 19.79 2.74 -18.81
N LYS A 304 18.51 3.08 -18.85
CA LYS A 304 17.85 3.65 -20.03
C LYS A 304 18.05 5.16 -20.05
N TYR A 305 19.21 5.62 -20.54
CA TYR A 305 19.42 6.76 -21.46
C TYR A 305 20.92 6.89 -21.77
#